data_AF-A0A2W4RAQ1-F1
#
_entry.id   AF-A0A2W4RAQ1-F1
#
_cell.length_a   1.000
_cell.length_b   1.000
_cell.length_c   1.000
_cell.angle_alpha   90.00
_cell.angle_beta   90.00
_cell.angle_gamma   90.00
#
_symmetry.space_group_name_H-M   'P 1'
#
loop_
_entity.id
_entity.type
_entity.pdbx_description
1 polymer ?
#
loop_
_entity_poly.entity_id
_entity_poly.type
_entity_poly.pdbx_seq_one_letter_code
_entity_poly.pdbx_strand_id
1 'polypeptide(L)'
;MRKKILLVSVASVLVLSSCQGKVSSMQEEASTPSADSTLPPVETKDPNTKYKPAFPGQTRAPGVKTSAAYEARIITDGLDQPWGIVQLPDGRFLINQKTGTMRIVSPDGKKSDPIKGLPEVNSAQQGGLLGLT
;
A
#
# COMPACT_ATOMS: atom_id res chain seq x y z
N MET A 1 12.48 -63.40 60.47
CA MET A 1 13.23 -63.91 59.30
C MET A 1 13.72 -62.74 58.47
N ARG A 2 14.94 -62.85 57.92
CA ARG A 2 15.73 -61.79 57.29
C ARG A 2 15.21 -61.42 55.90
N LYS A 3 15.24 -60.13 55.53
CA LYS A 3 16.14 -59.54 54.51
C LYS A 3 15.85 -58.05 54.27
N LYS A 4 16.90 -57.24 54.35
CA LYS A 4 17.01 -55.87 53.80
C LYS A 4 17.54 -55.97 52.35
N ILE A 5 17.37 -54.89 51.56
CA ILE A 5 18.17 -54.35 50.41
C ILE A 5 17.17 -53.73 49.40
N LEU A 6 17.00 -52.40 49.26
CA LEU A 6 17.83 -51.29 48.70
C LEU A 6 17.78 -51.19 47.14
N LEU A 7 17.62 -49.94 46.64
CA LEU A 7 17.87 -49.41 45.26
C LEU A 7 16.73 -49.65 44.22
N VAL A 8 16.25 -48.75 43.33
CA VAL A 8 16.69 -47.47 42.74
C VAL A 8 15.47 -46.67 42.25
N SER A 9 15.55 -45.35 42.42
CA SER A 9 15.00 -44.24 41.62
C SER A 9 14.12 -44.55 40.39
N VAL A 10 12.88 -44.01 40.35
CA VAL A 10 12.37 -43.26 39.18
C VAL A 10 11.40 -42.19 39.68
N ALA A 11 11.88 -40.94 39.64
CA ALA A 11 11.07 -39.73 39.71
C ALA A 11 10.40 -39.46 38.34
N SER A 12 9.39 -38.58 38.34
CA SER A 12 8.51 -38.14 37.23
C SER A 12 7.18 -38.90 37.23
N VAL A 13 6.10 -38.46 37.88
CA VAL A 13 5.47 -37.12 37.96
C VAL A 13 5.29 -36.50 36.57
N LEU A 14 4.18 -36.87 35.92
CA LEU A 14 3.14 -36.01 35.33
C LEU A 14 2.47 -36.78 34.18
N VAL A 15 1.39 -37.46 34.53
CA VAL A 15 0.48 -38.13 33.60
C VAL A 15 -0.15 -37.07 32.70
N LEU A 16 0.08 -37.23 31.40
CA LEU A 16 -0.53 -36.48 30.30
C LEU A 16 -2.06 -36.52 30.41
N SER A 17 -2.69 -35.44 30.88
CA SER A 17 -4.10 -35.15 30.58
C SER A 17 -4.20 -34.72 29.13
N SER A 18 -4.26 -35.71 28.24
CA SER A 18 -4.69 -35.53 26.86
C SER A 18 -6.20 -35.30 26.88
N CYS A 19 -6.61 -34.05 26.72
CA CYS A 19 -8.00 -33.72 26.47
C CYS A 19 -8.45 -34.38 25.16
N GLN A 20 -9.44 -35.26 25.25
CA GLN A 20 -10.21 -35.78 24.13
C GLN A 20 -11.06 -34.63 23.54
N GLY A 21 -10.44 -33.75 22.78
CA GLY A 21 -11.12 -32.72 22.02
C GLY A 21 -11.72 -33.33 20.75
N LYS A 22 -13.05 -33.39 20.68
CA LYS A 22 -13.79 -33.63 19.42
C LYS A 22 -13.18 -32.75 18.33
N VAL A 23 -12.71 -33.37 17.25
CA VAL A 23 -12.43 -32.68 15.99
C VAL A 23 -13.77 -32.25 15.43
N SER A 24 -14.25 -31.07 15.83
CA SER A 24 -15.17 -30.32 14.99
C SER A 24 -14.40 -29.96 13.73
N SER A 25 -14.95 -30.36 12.59
CA SER A 25 -14.59 -29.85 11.28
C SER A 25 -14.36 -28.34 11.39
N MET A 26 -13.14 -27.90 11.08
CA MET A 26 -12.89 -26.51 10.73
C MET A 26 -13.73 -26.26 9.49
N GLN A 27 -14.93 -25.75 9.71
CA GLN A 27 -15.68 -25.04 8.71
C GLN A 27 -14.80 -23.83 8.40
N GLU A 28 -14.22 -23.85 7.21
CA GLU A 28 -13.64 -22.69 6.57
C GLU A 28 -14.80 -21.70 6.34
N GLU A 29 -15.23 -21.04 7.41
CA GLU A 29 -15.92 -19.78 7.30
C GLU A 29 -14.90 -18.86 6.64
N ALA A 30 -15.06 -18.68 5.32
CA ALA A 30 -14.61 -17.48 4.66
C ALA A 30 -15.01 -16.33 5.58
N SER A 31 -14.02 -15.76 6.26
CA SER A 31 -14.19 -14.53 7.00
C SER A 31 -14.64 -13.52 5.97
N THR A 32 -15.95 -13.29 5.94
CA THR A 32 -16.55 -12.20 5.19
C THR A 32 -15.76 -10.97 5.61
N PRO A 33 -15.06 -10.28 4.70
CA PRO A 33 -14.34 -9.07 5.07
C PRO A 33 -15.36 -8.17 5.75
N SER A 34 -15.09 -7.77 6.99
CA SER A 34 -15.93 -6.82 7.72
C SER A 34 -16.25 -5.67 6.78
N ALA A 35 -17.54 -5.48 6.49
CA ALA A 35 -18.05 -4.54 5.53
C ALA A 35 -17.96 -3.10 6.07
N ASP A 36 -16.73 -2.58 6.27
CA ASP A 36 -16.53 -1.14 6.50
C ASP A 36 -16.77 -0.33 5.22
N SER A 37 -16.95 -1.01 4.09
CA SER A 37 -17.23 -0.42 2.79
C SER A 37 -18.56 -0.91 2.25
N THR A 38 -19.51 0.03 2.10
CA THR A 38 -20.89 -0.22 1.67
C THR A 38 -21.22 0.40 0.32
N LEU A 39 -20.29 1.14 -0.30
CA LEU A 39 -20.52 1.84 -1.55
C LEU A 39 -20.01 1.01 -2.74
N PRO A 40 -20.64 1.15 -3.92
CA PRO A 40 -20.13 0.53 -5.13
C PRO A 40 -18.69 1.02 -5.43
N PRO A 41 -17.86 0.21 -6.12
CA PRO A 41 -16.53 0.61 -6.54
C PRO A 41 -16.52 1.95 -7.29
N VAL A 42 -15.51 2.79 -7.02
CA VAL A 42 -15.35 4.09 -7.71
C VAL A 42 -15.08 3.90 -9.20
N GLU A 43 -14.30 2.88 -9.55
CA GLU A 43 -13.89 2.67 -10.94
C GLU A 43 -14.89 1.80 -11.70
N THR A 44 -15.56 2.41 -12.69
CA THR A 44 -16.72 1.82 -13.39
C THR A 44 -16.44 1.41 -14.84
N LYS A 45 -15.24 1.70 -15.35
CA LYS A 45 -14.87 1.38 -16.74
C LYS A 45 -14.75 -0.12 -16.99
N ASP A 46 -14.69 -0.51 -18.26
CA ASP A 46 -14.36 -1.87 -18.63
C ASP A 46 -12.95 -2.27 -18.15
N PRO A 47 -12.70 -3.57 -17.89
CA PRO A 47 -11.35 -4.06 -17.64
C PRO A 47 -10.40 -3.75 -18.79
N ASN A 48 -9.16 -3.36 -18.49
CA ASN A 48 -8.12 -3.14 -19.51
C ASN A 48 -7.58 -4.46 -20.14
N THR A 49 -8.08 -5.61 -19.69
CA THR A 49 -7.65 -6.94 -20.10
C THR A 49 -8.75 -7.97 -19.81
N LYS A 50 -8.63 -9.16 -20.41
CA LYS A 50 -9.51 -10.31 -20.21
C LYS A 50 -9.10 -11.25 -19.07
N TYR A 51 -8.06 -10.91 -18.32
CA TYR A 51 -7.63 -11.72 -17.18
C TYR A 51 -8.70 -11.77 -16.10
N LYS A 52 -8.94 -12.96 -15.54
CA LYS A 52 -9.87 -13.17 -14.44
C LYS A 52 -9.16 -12.88 -13.10
N PRO A 53 -9.86 -12.31 -12.11
CA PRO A 53 -9.37 -12.27 -10.74
C PRO A 53 -9.00 -13.68 -10.24
N ALA A 54 -7.89 -13.78 -9.51
CA ALA A 54 -7.45 -15.01 -8.85
C ALA A 54 -8.34 -15.38 -7.65
N PHE A 55 -9.01 -14.40 -7.04
CA PHE A 55 -9.95 -14.60 -5.94
C PHE A 55 -11.04 -13.50 -5.91
N PRO A 56 -12.19 -13.74 -5.25
CA PRO A 56 -13.25 -12.75 -5.10
C PRO A 56 -12.74 -11.45 -4.45
N GLY A 57 -13.12 -10.29 -4.99
CA GLY A 57 -12.76 -8.98 -4.43
C GLY A 57 -11.36 -8.45 -4.77
N GLN A 58 -10.53 -9.17 -5.52
CA GLN A 58 -9.18 -8.70 -5.93
C GLN A 58 -9.22 -7.44 -6.80
N THR A 59 -10.27 -7.29 -7.60
CA THR A 59 -10.47 -6.15 -8.50
C THR A 59 -11.68 -5.36 -8.05
N ARG A 60 -11.71 -4.06 -8.39
CA ARG A 60 -12.83 -3.16 -8.07
C ARG A 60 -13.05 -3.09 -6.55
N ALA A 61 -12.06 -2.53 -5.86
CA ALA A 61 -12.15 -2.23 -4.44
C ALA A 61 -13.44 -1.45 -4.15
N PRO A 62 -14.18 -1.81 -3.09
CA PRO A 62 -15.46 -1.21 -2.81
C PRO A 62 -15.26 0.25 -2.39
N GLY A 63 -16.25 1.09 -2.67
CA GLY A 63 -16.15 2.53 -2.44
C GLY A 63 -16.13 2.86 -0.96
N VAL A 64 -15.38 3.90 -0.59
CA VAL A 64 -15.38 4.47 0.77
C VAL A 64 -15.60 5.96 0.64
N LYS A 65 -16.52 6.49 1.46
CA LYS A 65 -16.73 7.93 1.58
C LYS A 65 -16.06 8.42 2.86
N THR A 66 -15.09 9.32 2.71
CA THR A 66 -14.49 9.99 3.86
C THR A 66 -15.49 10.97 4.48
N SER A 67 -15.49 11.08 5.81
CA SER A 67 -16.19 12.14 6.54
C SER A 67 -15.33 13.41 6.68
N ALA A 68 -14.03 13.32 6.42
CA ALA A 68 -13.13 14.47 6.47
C ALA A 68 -13.40 15.41 5.29
N ALA A 69 -13.74 16.66 5.61
CA ALA A 69 -13.81 17.72 4.60
C ALA A 69 -12.42 17.98 4.01
N TYR A 70 -12.35 18.14 2.70
CA TYR A 70 -11.14 18.55 2.00
C TYR A 70 -11.49 19.56 0.90
N GLU A 71 -10.54 20.42 0.59
CA GLU A 71 -10.61 21.35 -0.53
C GLU A 71 -9.52 20.99 -1.52
N ALA A 72 -9.84 21.07 -2.81
CA ALA A 72 -8.86 20.93 -3.88
C ALA A 72 -8.77 22.27 -4.62
N ARG A 73 -7.55 22.81 -4.73
CA ARG A 73 -7.26 24.03 -5.47
C ARG A 73 -6.17 23.78 -6.49
N ILE A 74 -6.38 24.28 -7.71
CA ILE A 74 -5.35 24.31 -8.74
C ILE A 74 -4.34 25.41 -8.38
N ILE A 75 -3.09 25.02 -8.14
CA ILE A 75 -1.98 25.95 -7.90
C ILE A 75 -1.42 26.45 -9.24
N THR A 76 -1.15 25.52 -10.18
CA THR A 76 -0.69 25.86 -11.52
C THR A 76 -1.13 24.79 -12.52
N ASP A 77 -1.14 25.15 -13.80
CA ASP A 77 -1.46 24.30 -14.95
C ASP A 77 -0.33 24.36 -16.01
N GLY A 78 -0.54 23.76 -17.19
CA GLY A 78 0.37 23.92 -18.33
C GLY A 78 1.79 23.38 -18.12
N LEU A 79 1.96 22.44 -17.19
CA LEU A 79 3.19 21.66 -17.05
C LEU A 79 3.19 20.54 -18.10
N ASP A 80 4.36 20.30 -18.69
CA ASP A 80 4.59 19.23 -19.65
C ASP A 80 4.83 17.91 -18.90
N GLN A 81 3.83 17.05 -18.86
CA GLN A 81 3.92 15.71 -18.25
C GLN A 81 4.60 15.73 -16.86
N PRO A 82 4.02 16.44 -15.87
CA PRO A 82 4.62 16.53 -14.53
C PRO A 82 4.76 15.13 -13.92
N TRP A 83 5.94 14.85 -13.37
CA TRP A 83 6.35 13.50 -12.97
C TRP A 83 6.47 13.34 -11.46
N GLY A 84 6.88 14.40 -10.78
CA GLY A 84 7.08 14.44 -9.34
C GLY A 84 7.09 15.87 -8.84
N ILE A 85 6.92 16.00 -7.53
CA ILE A 85 6.88 17.28 -6.84
C ILE A 85 7.51 17.13 -5.46
N VAL A 86 8.28 18.13 -5.04
CA VAL A 86 8.73 18.29 -3.66
C VAL A 86 8.51 19.73 -3.22
N GLN A 87 8.09 19.92 -1.97
CA GLN A 87 8.01 21.23 -1.37
C GLN A 87 9.40 21.65 -0.88
N LEU A 88 9.84 22.83 -1.29
CA LEU A 88 11.09 23.44 -0.84
C LEU A 88 10.90 24.07 0.56
N PRO A 89 11.99 24.28 1.33
CA PRO A 89 11.90 24.88 2.67
C PRO A 89 11.26 26.28 2.71
N ASP A 90 11.26 27.00 1.60
CA ASP A 90 10.62 28.31 1.45
C ASP A 90 9.15 28.25 0.99
N GLY A 91 8.59 27.04 0.92
CA GLY A 91 7.19 26.78 0.58
C GLY A 91 6.91 26.72 -0.92
N ARG A 92 7.89 26.98 -1.79
CA ARG A 92 7.74 26.76 -3.24
C ARG A 92 7.74 25.27 -3.56
N PHE A 93 7.38 24.93 -4.79
CA PHE A 93 7.37 23.56 -5.28
C PHE A 93 8.42 23.38 -6.37
N LEU A 94 9.28 22.39 -6.22
CA LEU A 94 10.14 21.92 -7.30
C LEU A 94 9.43 20.78 -8.02
N ILE A 95 9.22 20.93 -9.32
CA ILE A 95 8.48 19.98 -10.14
C ILE A 95 9.37 19.53 -11.30
N ASN A 96 9.61 18.23 -11.41
CA ASN A 96 10.24 17.63 -12.58
C ASN A 96 9.17 17.16 -13.58
N GLN A 97 9.56 17.16 -14.84
CA GLN A 97 8.73 16.82 -15.98
C GLN A 97 9.34 15.60 -16.68
N LYS A 98 8.50 14.74 -17.24
CA LYS A 98 8.94 13.49 -17.87
C LYS A 98 10.03 13.69 -18.93
N THR A 99 9.94 14.80 -19.66
CA THR A 99 10.82 15.19 -20.76
C THR A 99 12.21 15.68 -20.31
N GLY A 100 12.53 15.62 -19.01
CA GLY A 100 13.86 15.96 -18.50
C GLY A 100 14.03 17.41 -18.08
N THR A 101 12.93 18.17 -18.03
CA THR A 101 12.93 19.56 -17.58
C THR A 101 12.44 19.66 -16.14
N MET A 102 12.78 20.76 -15.46
CA MET A 102 12.35 21.02 -14.09
C MET A 102 12.00 22.50 -13.93
N ARG A 103 11.00 22.80 -13.10
CA ARG A 103 10.55 24.16 -12.83
C ARG A 103 10.29 24.36 -11.35
N ILE A 104 10.41 25.60 -10.89
CA ILE A 104 9.94 26.02 -9.57
C ILE A 104 8.58 26.70 -9.74
N VAL A 105 7.64 26.33 -8.89
CA VAL A 105 6.29 26.91 -8.83
C VAL A 105 6.09 27.55 -7.46
N SER A 106 5.72 28.82 -7.42
CA SER A 106 5.38 29.50 -6.17
C SER A 106 3.96 29.15 -5.70
N PRO A 107 3.63 29.37 -4.40
CA PRO A 107 2.29 29.11 -3.88
C PRO A 107 1.16 29.90 -4.56
N ASP A 108 1.48 31.04 -5.18
CA ASP A 108 0.54 31.83 -5.99
C ASP A 108 0.41 31.34 -7.45
N GLY A 109 1.10 30.25 -7.81
CA GLY A 109 0.96 29.57 -9.09
C GLY A 109 1.92 30.00 -10.19
N LYS A 110 2.82 30.98 -9.94
CA LYS A 110 3.79 31.43 -10.94
C LYS A 110 4.86 30.36 -11.17
N LYS A 111 5.13 30.08 -12.45
CA LYS A 111 6.16 29.14 -12.90
C LYS A 111 7.45 29.91 -13.21
N SER A 112 8.59 29.44 -12.69
CA SER A 112 9.92 29.89 -13.16
C SER A 112 10.15 29.46 -14.60
N ASP A 113 11.17 29.99 -15.26
CA ASP A 113 11.76 29.36 -16.46
C ASP A 113 12.27 27.94 -16.16
N PRO A 114 12.46 27.08 -17.20
CA PRO A 114 13.09 25.78 -17.01
C PRO A 114 14.47 25.92 -16.36
N ILE A 115 14.72 25.10 -15.34
CA ILE A 115 16.04 24.98 -14.72
C ILE A 115 17.00 24.40 -15.75
N LYS A 116 18.16 25.03 -15.89
CA LYS A 116 19.22 24.64 -16.84
C LYS A 116 20.22 23.71 -16.18
N GLY A 117 20.99 22.98 -17.00
CA GLY A 117 22.08 22.10 -16.54
C GLY A 117 21.63 20.72 -16.08
N LEU A 118 20.38 20.33 -16.38
CA LEU A 118 19.90 18.97 -16.17
C LEU A 118 20.49 18.03 -17.23
N PRO A 119 20.74 16.75 -16.89
CA PRO A 119 21.17 15.76 -17.87
C PRO A 119 20.06 15.50 -18.90
N GLU A 120 20.45 15.06 -20.10
CA GLU A 120 19.50 14.48 -21.02
C GLU A 120 18.88 13.21 -20.42
N VAL A 121 17.60 12.97 -20.70
CA VAL A 121 16.87 11.80 -20.20
C VAL A 121 16.20 11.05 -21.34
N ASN A 122 16.07 9.74 -21.17
CA ASN A 122 15.17 8.94 -21.98
C ASN A 122 13.78 8.94 -21.33
N SER A 123 12.82 9.64 -21.95
CA SER A 123 11.43 9.77 -21.46
C SER A 123 10.49 8.67 -21.96
N ALA A 124 11.02 7.62 -22.61
CA ALA A 124 10.19 6.50 -23.07
C ALA A 124 9.64 5.67 -21.92
N GLN A 125 8.39 5.20 -22.05
CA GLN A 125 7.73 4.32 -21.09
C GLN A 125 7.79 4.86 -19.65
N GLN A 126 8.52 4.20 -18.75
CA GLN A 126 8.69 4.53 -17.34
C GLN A 126 9.96 5.36 -17.05
N GLY A 127 10.68 5.77 -18.10
CA GLY A 127 11.84 6.64 -18.01
C GLY A 127 11.48 8.13 -17.84
N GLY A 128 12.50 8.94 -17.60
CA GLY A 128 12.42 10.38 -17.38
C GLY A 128 13.41 10.84 -16.33
N LEU A 129 13.20 12.04 -15.80
CA LEU A 129 13.93 12.54 -14.64
C LEU A 129 13.22 12.06 -13.37
N LEU A 130 13.82 11.18 -12.58
CA LEU A 130 13.18 10.51 -11.43
C LEU A 130 13.78 10.95 -10.09
N GLY A 131 13.01 10.77 -9.00
CA GLY A 131 13.56 10.82 -7.64
C GLY A 131 13.68 12.21 -7.01
N LEU A 132 12.59 13.00 -7.00
CA LEU A 132 12.50 14.13 -6.07
C LEU A 132 12.19 13.61 -4.66
N THR A 133 12.87 14.13 -3.64
CA THR A 133 12.72 13.78 -2.21
C THR A 133 12.74 15.01 -1.35
#